data_AF-A0AB36IS30-F1
#
_entry.id   AF-A0AB36IS30-F1
#
_cell.length_a   1.000
_cell.length_b   1.000
_cell.length_c   1.000
_cell.angle_alpha   90.00
_cell.angle_beta   90.00
_cell.angle_gamma   90.00
#
_symmetry.space_group_name_H-M   'P 1'
#
loop_
_entity.id
_entity.type
_entity.pdbx_description
1 polymer ?
#
loop_
_entity_poly.entity_id
_entity_poly.type
_entity_poly.pdbx_seq_one_letter_code
_entity_poly.pdbx_strand_id
1 'polypeptide(L)'
;MVGHTMRFDATVMRLKEMIRRVDPLGVEISFIQPQITDLGRDIELELLHPFDIVDFLFDDRRLIRKRTTKLTERCQLVGAQYADNLHAVYRFGWAGEKKLRTIKLLADDLVVAADLLTGQIVTYKKGQIANAIDCSDPVTPLERELTQFVRVIAGETIDYPDAKLGERVVKIALEGRGSKAAKGRPTVAVIGAGIFGTNCAIELSPGFDVVLFEKNDDICTEASKYNQYRHHWGYHYPRSQETIDDIAATIGPFEERYEAAVIRNFPTYYSVAKRGSKVSSAAYLEFCRDNDLAYHEGYPDERFLDRMKVGASLKTFEPIYDFKQLKRTTADLLEASEAELRFNSEVIGARIVQDGKILLVVRDAEGNTTEEVFDHVVNATYARHNHFLKWLGFPIKPIRIDLVEVAWVRLGIPKISFAVMDGPFTNMVPTKDDGLFTLVHIKHSVRKRFVPKDGLVPSDIFREIGSPVTEKVIRESAKWLPIVREAEVDSIHYVLRGVNAYREHDDMRTSDITEHGFGCYSILGGKIIHAVSVAREVARRIGAQYS
;
A
#
# COMPACT_ATOMS: atom_id res chain seq x y z
N MET A 1 18.60 -27.94 -20.25
CA MET A 1 18.80 -26.85 -21.23
C MET A 1 17.84 -25.74 -20.83
N VAL A 2 18.30 -24.48 -20.73
CA VAL A 2 17.53 -23.37 -20.12
C VAL A 2 16.22 -23.07 -20.87
N GLY A 3 16.13 -23.40 -22.16
CA GLY A 3 14.98 -23.10 -22.99
C GLY A 3 14.81 -21.60 -23.16
N HIS A 4 15.49 -21.00 -24.14
CA HIS A 4 15.51 -19.55 -24.34
C HIS A 4 14.32 -19.02 -25.14
N THR A 5 13.31 -19.87 -25.37
CA THR A 5 12.09 -19.59 -26.13
C THR A 5 11.48 -18.22 -25.84
N MET A 6 11.41 -17.81 -24.58
CA MET A 6 10.74 -16.57 -24.17
C MET A 6 11.50 -15.30 -24.56
N ARG A 7 12.79 -15.37 -24.94
CA ARG A 7 13.50 -14.23 -25.55
C ARG A 7 12.95 -13.86 -26.92
N PHE A 8 12.36 -14.85 -27.60
CA PHE A 8 11.75 -14.71 -28.92
C PHE A 8 10.25 -14.44 -28.84
N ASP A 9 9.70 -14.23 -27.65
CA ASP A 9 8.33 -13.77 -27.48
C ASP A 9 8.22 -12.31 -27.96
N ALA A 10 7.26 -12.04 -28.84
CA ALA A 10 7.08 -10.71 -29.44
C ALA A 10 6.89 -9.61 -28.38
N THR A 11 6.20 -9.93 -27.28
CA THR A 11 5.99 -9.02 -26.16
C THR A 11 7.30 -8.76 -25.42
N VAL A 12 8.10 -9.79 -25.14
CA VAL A 12 9.41 -9.66 -24.48
C VAL A 12 10.40 -8.88 -25.35
N MET A 13 10.45 -9.15 -26.66
CA MET A 13 11.25 -8.39 -27.61
C MET A 13 10.83 -6.92 -27.65
N ARG A 14 9.52 -6.65 -27.63
CA ARG A 14 9.02 -5.27 -27.58
C ARG A 14 9.37 -4.57 -26.28
N LEU A 15 9.29 -5.25 -25.14
CA LEU A 15 9.75 -4.72 -23.85
C LEU A 15 11.24 -4.37 -23.89
N LYS A 16 12.07 -5.21 -24.53
CA LYS A 16 13.50 -4.96 -24.70
C LYS A 16 13.78 -3.66 -25.46
N GLU A 17 12.99 -3.35 -26.49
CA GLU A 17 13.10 -2.08 -27.21
C GLU A 17 12.67 -0.89 -26.35
N MET A 18 11.63 -1.07 -25.53
CA MET A 18 11.08 -0.02 -24.68
C MET A 18 12.00 0.33 -23.51
N ILE A 19 12.76 -0.62 -22.97
CA ILE A 19 13.54 -0.45 -21.74
C ILE A 19 14.52 0.72 -21.80
N ARG A 20 15.13 0.95 -22.97
CA ARG A 20 16.09 2.05 -23.20
C ARG A 20 15.47 3.44 -23.02
N ARG A 21 14.15 3.56 -23.12
CA ARG A 21 13.40 4.81 -22.94
C ARG A 21 12.80 4.94 -21.54
N VAL A 22 12.64 3.81 -20.85
CA VAL A 22 11.98 3.74 -19.54
C VAL A 22 12.99 3.88 -18.41
N ASP A 23 14.19 3.32 -18.58
CA ASP A 23 15.24 3.22 -17.55
C ASP A 23 14.70 2.72 -16.19
N PRO A 24 14.13 1.49 -16.13
CA PRO A 24 13.46 1.03 -14.93
C PRO A 24 14.44 0.70 -13.80
N LEU A 25 14.06 1.14 -12.60
CA LEU A 25 14.74 0.83 -11.34
C LEU A 25 14.36 -0.55 -10.80
N GLY A 26 13.24 -1.12 -11.27
CA GLY A 26 12.91 -2.49 -10.95
C GLY A 26 12.03 -3.23 -11.93
N VAL A 27 11.92 -4.54 -11.72
CA VAL A 27 11.09 -5.45 -12.50
C VAL A 27 10.36 -6.43 -11.58
N GLU A 28 9.05 -6.57 -11.76
CA GLU A 28 8.27 -7.67 -11.19
C GLU A 28 7.92 -8.66 -12.29
N ILE A 29 8.12 -9.95 -12.05
CA ILE A 29 7.82 -10.99 -13.02
C ILE A 29 7.08 -12.14 -12.36
N SER A 30 5.93 -12.52 -12.91
CA SER A 30 5.08 -13.59 -12.37
C SER A 30 4.85 -14.69 -13.40
N PHE A 31 5.28 -15.91 -13.08
CA PHE A 31 5.16 -17.11 -13.91
C PHE A 31 4.51 -18.24 -13.08
N ILE A 32 3.18 -18.24 -13.01
CA ILE A 32 2.41 -19.25 -12.27
C ILE A 32 1.82 -20.25 -13.24
N GLN A 33 2.04 -21.53 -12.96
CA GLN A 33 1.47 -22.66 -13.69
C GLN A 33 0.28 -23.23 -12.91
N PRO A 34 -0.73 -23.81 -13.58
CA PRO A 34 -1.81 -24.50 -12.90
C PRO A 34 -1.29 -25.63 -12.02
N GLN A 35 -1.82 -25.77 -10.81
CA GLN A 35 -1.37 -26.76 -9.83
C GLN A 35 -1.44 -28.20 -10.36
N ILE A 36 -2.42 -28.51 -11.19
CA ILE A 36 -2.58 -29.83 -11.84
C ILE A 36 -1.42 -30.21 -12.77
N THR A 37 -0.60 -29.25 -13.19
CA THR A 37 0.57 -29.47 -14.07
C THR A 37 1.87 -29.68 -13.30
N ASP A 38 1.81 -29.71 -11.97
CA ASP A 38 2.99 -29.92 -11.13
C ASP A 38 3.40 -31.39 -11.12
N LEU A 39 4.65 -31.64 -11.54
CA LEU A 39 5.26 -32.97 -11.58
C LEU A 39 6.25 -33.19 -10.43
N GLY A 40 6.26 -32.32 -9.41
CA GLY A 40 7.16 -32.41 -8.26
C GLY A 40 8.62 -32.05 -8.57
N ARG A 41 8.87 -31.39 -9.71
CA ARG A 41 10.21 -30.97 -10.11
C ARG A 41 10.71 -29.77 -9.30
N ASP A 42 12.02 -29.53 -9.35
CA ASP A 42 12.62 -28.34 -8.76
C ASP A 42 12.06 -27.06 -9.42
N ILE A 43 11.60 -26.11 -8.60
CA ILE A 43 10.82 -24.96 -9.08
C ILE A 43 11.68 -24.04 -9.97
N GLU A 44 12.84 -23.59 -9.50
CA GLU A 44 13.65 -22.62 -10.25
C GLU A 44 14.38 -23.25 -11.44
N LEU A 45 14.72 -24.54 -11.37
CA LEU A 45 15.36 -25.25 -12.48
C LEU A 45 14.38 -25.61 -13.59
N GLU A 46 13.10 -25.82 -13.28
CA GLU A 46 12.05 -26.04 -14.28
C GLU A 46 11.56 -24.70 -14.87
N LEU A 47 11.50 -23.65 -14.05
CA LEU A 47 11.01 -22.32 -14.43
C LEU A 47 12.16 -21.32 -14.54
N LEU A 48 13.10 -21.57 -15.46
CA LEU A 48 14.24 -20.69 -15.71
C LEU A 48 13.90 -19.44 -16.54
N HIS A 49 12.79 -19.47 -17.29
CA HIS A 49 12.37 -18.38 -18.17
C HIS A 49 12.32 -16.98 -17.49
N PRO A 50 11.84 -16.81 -16.25
CA PRO A 50 11.84 -15.51 -15.59
C PRO A 50 13.24 -14.91 -15.43
N PHE A 51 14.23 -15.73 -15.02
CA PHE A 51 15.61 -15.28 -14.91
C PHE A 51 16.21 -14.96 -16.27
N ASP A 52 15.92 -15.80 -17.27
CA ASP A 52 16.35 -15.60 -18.65
C ASP A 52 15.80 -14.30 -19.27
N ILE A 53 14.53 -13.99 -19.00
CA ILE A 53 13.89 -12.75 -19.44
C ILE A 53 14.55 -11.53 -18.80
N VAL A 54 14.79 -11.54 -17.48
CA VAL A 54 15.44 -10.40 -16.83
C VAL A 54 16.87 -10.22 -17.35
N ASP A 55 17.62 -11.31 -17.52
CA ASP A 55 18.95 -11.26 -18.14
C ASP A 55 18.91 -10.66 -19.55
N PHE A 56 17.94 -11.06 -20.38
CA PHE A 56 17.73 -10.52 -21.72
C PHE A 56 17.35 -9.04 -21.70
N LEU A 57 16.35 -8.66 -20.90
CA LEU A 57 15.82 -7.30 -20.85
C LEU A 57 16.89 -6.30 -20.42
N PHE A 58 17.75 -6.69 -19.48
CA PHE A 58 18.70 -5.79 -18.83
C PHE A 58 20.15 -5.93 -19.27
N ASP A 59 20.41 -6.60 -20.40
CA ASP A 59 21.76 -6.73 -20.98
C ASP A 59 22.74 -7.30 -19.95
N ASP A 60 22.50 -8.54 -19.52
CA ASP A 60 23.44 -9.35 -18.71
C ASP A 60 23.99 -8.73 -17.40
N ARG A 61 23.28 -7.72 -16.86
CA ARG A 61 23.62 -7.08 -15.59
C ARG A 61 23.96 -8.13 -14.52
N ARG A 62 25.10 -7.91 -13.87
CA ARG A 62 25.63 -8.83 -12.87
C ARG A 62 24.73 -8.89 -11.64
N LEU A 63 24.36 -10.11 -11.24
CA LEU A 63 23.69 -10.37 -9.96
C LEU A 63 24.62 -10.00 -8.79
N ILE A 64 24.12 -9.19 -7.85
CA ILE A 64 24.84 -8.83 -6.62
C ILE A 64 24.47 -9.77 -5.49
N ARG A 65 23.18 -10.04 -5.34
CA ARG A 65 22.62 -10.91 -4.29
C ARG A 65 21.20 -11.34 -4.65
N LYS A 66 20.78 -12.44 -4.07
CA LYS A 66 19.44 -13.01 -4.23
C LYS A 66 18.97 -13.59 -2.90
N ARG A 67 17.66 -13.53 -2.64
CA ARG A 67 17.01 -14.28 -1.57
C ARG A 67 15.73 -14.91 -2.09
N THR A 68 15.63 -16.23 -1.93
CA THR A 68 14.42 -17.00 -2.24
C THR A 68 13.63 -17.24 -0.95
N THR A 69 12.34 -16.93 -1.00
CA THR A 69 11.35 -17.21 0.05
C THR A 69 10.25 -18.11 -0.51
N LYS A 70 9.68 -18.94 0.36
CA LYS A 70 8.59 -19.85 0.03
C LYS A 70 7.25 -19.09 0.09
N LEU A 71 6.50 -19.01 -1.00
CA LEU A 71 5.14 -18.41 -0.98
C LEU A 71 4.07 -19.45 -0.61
N THR A 72 4.21 -20.64 -1.18
CA THR A 72 3.44 -21.85 -0.88
C THR A 72 4.38 -23.04 -0.99
N GLU A 73 3.90 -24.26 -0.79
CA GLU A 73 4.71 -25.47 -1.03
C GLU A 73 5.36 -25.47 -2.43
N ARG A 74 4.62 -24.99 -3.44
CA ARG A 74 4.99 -25.12 -4.85
C ARG A 74 5.14 -23.79 -5.57
N CYS A 75 5.13 -22.66 -4.84
CA CYS A 75 5.45 -21.33 -5.35
C CYS A 75 6.54 -20.65 -4.52
N GLN A 76 7.39 -19.90 -5.20
CA GLN A 76 8.48 -19.14 -4.60
C GLN A 76 8.36 -17.67 -4.95
N LEU A 77 8.89 -16.86 -4.04
CA LEU A 77 9.21 -15.47 -4.29
C LEU A 77 10.72 -15.28 -4.22
N VAL A 78 11.28 -14.58 -5.18
CA VAL A 78 12.70 -14.27 -5.21
C VAL A 78 12.87 -12.77 -5.26
N GLY A 79 13.59 -12.21 -4.29
CA GLY A 79 14.15 -10.87 -4.39
C GLY A 79 15.57 -10.96 -4.93
N ALA A 80 15.91 -10.18 -5.95
CA ALA A 80 17.27 -10.10 -6.47
C ALA A 80 17.68 -8.64 -6.68
N GLN A 81 18.93 -8.35 -6.36
CA GLN A 81 19.55 -7.06 -6.65
C GLN A 81 20.68 -7.28 -7.65
N TYR A 82 20.65 -6.50 -8.71
CA TYR A 82 21.63 -6.48 -9.79
C TYR A 82 22.48 -5.21 -9.70
N ALA A 83 23.55 -5.15 -10.50
CA ALA A 83 24.35 -3.94 -10.66
C ALA A 83 23.49 -2.73 -11.07
N ASP A 84 23.99 -1.53 -10.78
CA ASP A 84 23.31 -0.25 -11.02
C ASP A 84 21.96 -0.13 -10.29
N ASN A 85 21.82 -0.79 -9.13
CA ASN A 85 20.64 -0.79 -8.27
C ASN A 85 19.35 -1.28 -8.96
N LEU A 86 19.46 -2.11 -10.00
CA LEU A 86 18.28 -2.77 -10.56
C LEU A 86 17.75 -3.82 -9.57
N HIS A 87 16.48 -3.67 -9.19
CA HIS A 87 15.80 -4.57 -8.28
C HIS A 87 14.78 -5.47 -9.00
N ALA A 88 14.80 -6.77 -8.73
CA ALA A 88 13.88 -7.71 -9.34
C ALA A 88 13.12 -8.53 -8.30
N VAL A 89 11.81 -8.66 -8.50
CA VAL A 89 10.93 -9.53 -7.70
C VAL A 89 10.30 -10.56 -8.62
N TYR A 90 10.65 -11.83 -8.40
CA TYR A 90 10.11 -12.95 -9.16
C TYR A 90 9.07 -13.68 -8.33
N ARG A 91 7.96 -14.07 -8.95
CA ARG A 91 6.93 -14.96 -8.37
C ARG A 91 6.68 -16.10 -9.33
N PHE A 92 7.05 -17.32 -8.99
CA PHE A 92 6.86 -18.42 -9.92
C PHE A 92 6.69 -19.76 -9.22
N GLY A 93 6.07 -20.69 -9.93
CA GLY A 93 5.76 -22.04 -9.44
C GLY A 93 4.38 -22.51 -9.87
N TRP A 94 3.76 -23.37 -9.07
CA TRP A 94 2.47 -23.99 -9.33
C TRP A 94 1.43 -23.60 -8.27
N ALA A 95 0.37 -22.92 -8.70
CA ALA A 95 -0.74 -22.54 -7.83
C ALA A 95 -2.01 -22.28 -8.63
N GLY A 96 -3.16 -22.59 -8.02
CA GLY A 96 -4.47 -22.34 -8.61
C GLY A 96 -4.71 -23.09 -9.92
N GLU A 97 -5.72 -22.65 -10.65
CA GLU A 97 -6.16 -23.34 -11.89
C GLU A 97 -5.67 -22.66 -13.17
N LYS A 98 -5.32 -21.37 -13.08
CA LYS A 98 -5.00 -20.55 -14.25
C LYS A 98 -3.51 -20.32 -14.37
N LYS A 99 -3.04 -20.33 -15.61
CA LYS A 99 -1.68 -19.92 -15.95
C LYS A 99 -1.57 -18.40 -15.91
N LEU A 100 -0.48 -17.87 -15.37
CA LEU A 100 -0.16 -16.46 -15.33
C LEU A 100 1.25 -16.22 -15.86
N ARG A 101 1.41 -15.27 -16.78
CA ARG A 101 2.72 -14.80 -17.27
C ARG A 101 2.70 -13.29 -17.44
N THR A 102 3.19 -12.58 -16.45
CA THR A 102 3.19 -11.11 -16.46
C THR A 102 4.56 -10.54 -16.12
N ILE A 103 4.85 -9.38 -16.69
CA ILE A 103 6.04 -8.58 -16.41
C ILE A 103 5.58 -7.16 -16.10
N LYS A 104 6.15 -6.53 -15.07
CA LYS A 104 6.00 -5.11 -14.81
C LYS A 104 7.36 -4.46 -14.68
N LEU A 105 7.65 -3.48 -15.53
CA LEU A 105 8.81 -2.61 -15.39
C LEU A 105 8.40 -1.41 -14.52
N LEU A 106 9.18 -1.12 -13.49
CA LEU A 106 8.94 -0.08 -12.51
C LEU A 106 9.98 1.03 -12.68
N ALA A 107 9.52 2.20 -13.09
CA ALA A 107 10.29 3.45 -13.15
C ALA A 107 9.50 4.56 -12.43
N ASP A 108 10.13 5.71 -12.17
CA ASP A 108 9.63 6.82 -11.33
C ASP A 108 8.10 7.04 -11.42
N ASP A 109 7.62 7.71 -12.47
CA ASP A 109 6.20 7.95 -12.70
C ASP A 109 5.61 7.03 -13.78
N LEU A 110 6.35 5.98 -14.17
CA LEU A 110 6.03 5.10 -15.28
C LEU A 110 6.05 3.62 -14.89
N VAL A 111 4.96 2.92 -15.16
CA VAL A 111 4.87 1.46 -15.03
C VAL A 111 4.52 0.86 -16.38
N VAL A 112 5.31 -0.09 -16.88
CA VAL A 112 5.00 -0.83 -18.11
C VAL A 112 4.61 -2.24 -17.71
N ALA A 113 3.33 -2.58 -17.83
CA ALA A 113 2.80 -3.91 -17.52
C ALA A 113 2.56 -4.70 -18.81
N ALA A 114 3.03 -5.94 -18.86
CA ALA A 114 2.84 -6.84 -19.98
C ALA A 114 2.20 -8.15 -19.52
N ASP A 115 1.25 -8.64 -20.32
CA ASP A 115 0.67 -9.97 -20.23
C ASP A 115 1.16 -10.78 -21.44
N LEU A 116 1.98 -11.79 -21.17
CA LEU A 116 2.60 -12.61 -22.22
C LEU A 116 1.65 -13.68 -22.78
N LEU A 117 0.51 -13.92 -22.13
CA LEU A 117 -0.51 -14.85 -22.66
C LEU A 117 -1.40 -14.15 -23.68
N THR A 118 -1.74 -12.89 -23.44
CA THR A 118 -2.55 -12.09 -24.38
C THR A 118 -1.71 -11.28 -25.37
N GLY A 119 -0.40 -11.17 -25.14
CA GLY A 119 0.51 -10.35 -25.94
C GLY A 119 0.27 -8.85 -25.75
N GLN A 120 -0.25 -8.40 -24.62
CA GLN A 120 -0.62 -7.00 -24.41
C GLN A 120 0.41 -6.29 -23.54
N ILE A 121 0.77 -5.05 -23.92
CA ILE A 121 1.59 -4.16 -23.10
C ILE A 121 0.81 -2.89 -22.81
N VAL A 122 0.62 -2.56 -21.54
CA VAL A 122 -0.02 -1.32 -21.08
C VAL A 122 1.01 -0.48 -20.33
N THR A 123 1.20 0.75 -20.79
CA THR A 123 2.05 1.74 -20.13
C THR A 123 1.18 2.68 -19.31
N TYR A 124 1.45 2.74 -18.01
CA TYR A 124 0.83 3.67 -17.08
C TYR A 124 1.80 4.81 -16.80
N LYS A 125 1.38 6.05 -17.04
CA LYS A 125 2.10 7.23 -16.59
C LYS A 125 1.27 7.93 -15.54
N LYS A 126 1.85 8.14 -14.35
CA LYS A 126 1.15 8.72 -13.19
C LYS A 126 -0.16 7.96 -12.90
N GLY A 127 -0.10 6.63 -12.90
CA GLY A 127 -1.25 5.75 -12.65
C GLY A 127 -2.34 5.72 -13.73
N GLN A 128 -2.24 6.54 -14.78
CA GLN A 128 -3.19 6.56 -15.89
C GLN A 128 -2.64 5.81 -17.09
N ILE A 129 -3.51 5.13 -17.85
CA ILE A 129 -3.12 4.49 -19.10
C ILE A 129 -2.64 5.57 -20.06
N ALA A 130 -1.35 5.54 -20.39
CA ALA A 130 -0.72 6.43 -21.34
C ALA A 130 -0.67 5.81 -22.75
N ASN A 131 -0.51 4.48 -22.81
CA ASN A 131 -0.44 3.75 -24.06
C ASN A 131 -0.82 2.27 -23.85
N ALA A 132 -1.37 1.64 -24.88
CA ALA A 132 -1.58 0.19 -24.93
C ALA A 132 -1.09 -0.33 -26.29
N ILE A 133 -0.37 -1.44 -26.29
CA ILE A 133 0.23 -2.05 -27.48
C ILE A 133 -0.20 -3.51 -27.52
N ASP A 134 -0.73 -3.94 -28.65
CA ASP A 134 -0.94 -5.33 -28.98
C ASP A 134 0.32 -5.87 -29.68
N CYS A 135 0.97 -6.85 -29.06
CA CYS A 135 2.12 -7.58 -29.56
C CYS A 135 1.75 -9.03 -29.90
N SER A 136 0.46 -9.36 -29.99
CA SER A 136 0.02 -10.67 -30.45
C SER A 136 0.54 -10.92 -31.86
N ASP A 137 1.07 -12.12 -32.05
CA ASP A 137 1.69 -12.50 -33.31
C ASP A 137 1.42 -13.99 -33.55
N PRO A 138 0.99 -14.38 -34.76
CA PRO A 138 0.74 -15.78 -35.09
C PRO A 138 1.99 -16.65 -34.99
N VAL A 139 3.20 -16.09 -35.15
CA VAL A 139 4.45 -16.85 -35.06
C VAL A 139 4.82 -17.03 -33.59
N THR A 140 4.77 -18.29 -33.15
CA THR A 140 5.04 -18.65 -31.75
C THR A 140 6.50 -18.39 -31.37
N PRO A 141 6.81 -18.17 -30.07
CA PRO A 141 8.18 -17.95 -29.63
C PRO A 141 9.12 -19.10 -29.99
N LEU A 142 8.64 -20.35 -29.90
CA LEU A 142 9.40 -21.54 -30.28
C LEU A 142 9.69 -21.59 -31.79
N GLU A 143 8.71 -21.27 -32.62
CA GLU A 143 8.89 -21.23 -34.08
C GLU A 143 9.94 -20.19 -34.50
N ARG A 144 9.93 -19.00 -33.86
CA ARG A 144 10.97 -17.98 -34.08
C ARG A 144 12.35 -18.44 -33.64
N GLU A 145 12.46 -19.02 -32.46
CA GLU A 145 13.72 -19.56 -31.95
C GLU A 145 14.30 -20.58 -32.93
N LEU A 146 13.48 -21.52 -33.40
CA LEU A 146 13.90 -22.55 -34.35
C LEU A 146 14.29 -21.97 -35.72
N THR A 147 13.53 -20.99 -36.22
CA THR A 147 13.86 -20.33 -37.48
C THR A 147 15.18 -19.58 -37.37
N GLN A 148 15.42 -18.85 -36.28
CA GLN A 148 16.68 -18.16 -36.05
C GLN A 148 17.84 -19.14 -35.88
N PHE A 149 17.63 -20.27 -35.18
CA PHE A 149 18.61 -21.34 -35.05
C PHE A 149 19.02 -21.94 -36.40
N VAL A 150 18.06 -22.21 -37.29
CA VAL A 150 18.33 -22.72 -38.64
C VAL A 150 19.20 -21.74 -39.44
N ARG A 151 18.95 -20.43 -39.32
CA ARG A 151 19.75 -19.39 -39.97
C ARG A 151 21.20 -19.35 -39.44
N VAL A 152 21.38 -19.51 -38.13
CA VAL A 152 22.73 -19.61 -37.52
C VAL A 152 23.48 -20.83 -38.07
N ILE A 153 22.82 -22.00 -38.16
CA ILE A 153 23.43 -23.21 -38.76
C ILE A 153 23.74 -23.02 -40.25
N ALA A 154 22.93 -22.25 -40.97
CA ALA A 154 23.17 -21.87 -42.36
C ALA A 154 24.34 -20.89 -42.54
N GLY A 155 25.00 -20.47 -41.45
CA GLY A 155 26.18 -19.60 -41.48
C GLY A 155 25.86 -18.10 -41.38
N GLU A 156 24.60 -17.72 -41.12
CA GLU A 156 24.27 -16.32 -40.86
C GLU A 156 24.82 -15.86 -39.51
N THR A 157 25.43 -14.67 -39.48
CA THR A 157 25.91 -14.05 -38.24
C THR A 157 24.76 -13.31 -37.56
N ILE A 158 24.04 -14.01 -36.68
CA ILE A 158 22.92 -13.48 -35.91
C ILE A 158 23.16 -13.76 -34.43
N ASP A 159 22.76 -12.83 -33.56
CA ASP A 159 22.78 -13.05 -32.12
C ASP A 159 21.87 -14.24 -31.76
N TYR A 160 22.39 -15.21 -31.00
CA TYR A 160 21.66 -16.41 -30.61
C TYR A 160 22.15 -16.88 -29.23
N PRO A 161 21.25 -17.38 -28.36
CA PRO A 161 21.61 -17.91 -27.06
C PRO A 161 22.76 -18.93 -27.10
N ASP A 162 23.84 -18.65 -26.35
CA ASP A 162 25.01 -19.52 -26.26
C ASP A 162 25.10 -20.28 -24.93
N ALA A 163 26.11 -21.14 -24.80
CA ALA A 163 26.31 -21.92 -23.58
C ALA A 163 26.66 -21.04 -22.36
N LYS A 164 27.34 -19.91 -22.56
CA LYS A 164 27.72 -18.99 -21.47
C LYS A 164 26.50 -18.29 -20.89
N LEU A 165 25.57 -17.91 -21.75
CA LEU A 165 24.26 -17.38 -21.39
C LEU A 165 23.48 -18.39 -20.55
N GLY A 166 23.36 -19.63 -21.06
CA GLY A 166 22.68 -20.71 -20.35
C GLY A 166 23.30 -20.97 -18.97
N GLU A 167 24.62 -21.02 -18.89
CA GLU A 167 25.35 -21.16 -17.62
C GLU A 167 25.03 -20.01 -16.64
N ARG A 168 24.98 -18.77 -17.12
CA ARG A 168 24.68 -17.60 -16.30
C ARG A 168 23.27 -17.63 -15.71
N VAL A 169 22.25 -17.98 -16.52
CA VAL A 169 20.87 -18.10 -16.05
C VAL A 169 20.75 -19.19 -14.99
N VAL A 170 21.39 -20.34 -15.20
CA VAL A 170 21.41 -21.43 -14.22
C VAL A 170 22.15 -21.00 -12.95
N LYS A 171 23.25 -20.26 -13.04
CA LYS A 171 23.95 -19.70 -11.86
C LYS A 171 23.04 -18.76 -11.06
N ILE A 172 22.29 -17.87 -11.72
CA ILE A 172 21.32 -16.98 -11.05
C ILE A 172 20.23 -17.81 -10.33
N ALA A 173 19.71 -18.84 -10.99
CA ALA A 173 18.72 -19.72 -10.37
C ALA A 173 19.31 -20.45 -9.16
N LEU A 174 20.54 -20.97 -9.25
CA LEU A 174 21.18 -21.71 -8.17
C LEU A 174 21.76 -20.82 -7.05
N GLU A 175 21.90 -19.52 -7.26
CA GLU A 175 22.48 -18.59 -6.28
C GLU A 175 21.69 -18.61 -4.96
N GLY A 176 22.42 -18.70 -3.84
CA GLY A 176 21.84 -18.73 -2.49
C GLY A 176 21.22 -20.07 -2.09
N ARG A 177 21.21 -21.09 -2.97
CA ARG A 177 20.78 -22.44 -2.62
C ARG A 177 21.74 -23.09 -1.62
N GLY A 178 21.18 -23.81 -0.65
CA GLY A 178 21.95 -24.51 0.37
C GLY A 178 22.30 -23.66 1.60
N SER A 179 21.84 -22.40 1.67
CA SER A 179 21.78 -21.70 2.96
C SER A 179 20.86 -22.48 3.90
N LYS A 180 21.41 -23.02 4.98
CA LYS A 180 20.58 -23.67 6.01
C LYS A 180 19.66 -22.61 6.58
N ALA A 181 18.37 -22.93 6.70
CA ALA A 181 17.44 -22.12 7.49
C ALA A 181 18.09 -21.85 8.86
N ALA A 182 18.10 -20.57 9.27
CA ALA A 182 18.69 -20.18 10.53
C ALA A 182 18.06 -21.02 11.66
N LYS A 183 18.89 -21.54 12.57
CA LYS A 183 18.40 -22.22 13.77
C LYS A 183 17.83 -21.16 14.71
N GLY A 184 16.52 -21.20 14.96
CA GLY A 184 15.85 -20.27 15.87
C GLY A 184 14.51 -19.80 15.33
N ARG A 185 13.78 -19.03 16.14
CA ARG A 185 12.57 -18.37 15.68
C ARG A 185 12.98 -17.20 14.77
N PRO A 186 12.35 -17.00 13.59
CA PRO A 186 12.78 -15.95 12.68
C PRO A 186 12.50 -14.57 13.25
N THR A 187 13.40 -13.61 13.00
CA THR A 187 13.27 -12.26 13.54
C THR A 187 12.54 -11.32 12.59
N VAL A 188 11.66 -10.47 13.13
CA VAL A 188 10.88 -9.51 12.34
C VAL A 188 10.97 -8.12 12.97
N ALA A 189 11.47 -7.15 12.21
CA ALA A 189 11.35 -5.75 12.58
C ALA A 189 10.05 -5.15 12.03
N VAL A 190 9.30 -4.45 12.87
CA VAL A 190 8.18 -3.62 12.45
C VAL A 190 8.57 -2.15 12.69
N ILE A 191 8.50 -1.32 11.65
CA ILE A 191 8.93 0.08 11.72
C ILE A 191 7.69 0.99 11.75
N GLY A 192 7.49 1.66 12.88
CA GLY A 192 6.40 2.60 13.16
C GLY A 192 5.26 1.96 13.96
N ALA A 193 5.04 2.42 15.19
CA ALA A 193 3.98 1.95 16.08
C ALA A 193 2.67 2.76 15.96
N GLY A 194 2.31 3.10 14.72
CA GLY A 194 0.92 3.44 14.40
C GLY A 194 0.00 2.23 14.51
N ILE A 195 -1.31 2.41 14.28
CA ILE A 195 -2.27 1.30 14.41
C ILE A 195 -1.93 0.11 13.50
N PHE A 196 -1.36 0.35 12.33
CA PHE A 196 -0.99 -0.73 11.41
C PHE A 196 0.23 -1.53 11.93
N GLY A 197 1.30 -0.84 12.33
CA GLY A 197 2.50 -1.51 12.82
C GLY A 197 2.28 -2.24 14.15
N THR A 198 1.51 -1.65 15.07
CA THR A 198 1.13 -2.32 16.32
C THR A 198 0.33 -3.60 16.07
N ASN A 199 -0.66 -3.58 15.18
CA ASN A 199 -1.39 -4.81 14.83
C ASN A 199 -0.49 -5.81 14.11
N CYS A 200 0.42 -5.39 13.23
CA CYS A 200 1.40 -6.31 12.63
C CYS A 200 2.26 -6.99 13.69
N ALA A 201 2.77 -6.24 14.67
CA ALA A 201 3.58 -6.80 15.74
C ALA A 201 2.80 -7.84 16.56
N ILE A 202 1.55 -7.53 16.93
CA ILE A 202 0.65 -8.45 17.63
C ILE A 202 0.45 -9.74 16.83
N GLU A 203 0.07 -9.65 15.54
CA GLU A 203 -0.21 -10.83 14.70
C GLU A 203 1.03 -11.68 14.40
N LEU A 204 2.23 -11.08 14.39
CA LEU A 204 3.48 -11.77 14.11
C LEU A 204 4.08 -12.42 15.36
N SER A 205 3.90 -11.83 16.53
CA SER A 205 4.52 -12.28 17.78
C SER A 205 4.29 -13.75 18.16
N PRO A 206 3.21 -14.47 17.77
CA PRO A 206 3.08 -15.89 18.12
C PRO A 206 4.06 -16.80 17.37
N GLY A 207 4.54 -16.38 16.19
CA GLY A 207 5.41 -17.18 15.32
C GLY A 207 6.82 -16.63 15.13
N PHE A 208 7.08 -15.41 15.60
CA PHE A 208 8.27 -14.63 15.23
C PHE A 208 8.84 -13.83 16.39
N ASP A 209 10.16 -13.66 16.42
CA ASP A 209 10.83 -12.76 17.37
C ASP A 209 10.69 -11.33 16.85
N VAL A 210 9.69 -10.62 17.35
CA VAL A 210 9.28 -9.31 16.82
C VAL A 210 9.90 -8.18 17.62
N VAL A 211 10.48 -7.20 16.93
CA VAL A 211 10.85 -5.89 17.49
C VAL A 211 10.03 -4.81 16.79
N LEU A 212 9.23 -4.06 17.55
CA LEU A 212 8.46 -2.91 17.08
C LEU A 212 9.20 -1.61 17.45
N PHE A 213 9.69 -0.90 16.43
CA PHE A 213 10.39 0.36 16.58
C PHE A 213 9.44 1.56 16.46
N GLU A 214 9.45 2.45 17.44
CA GLU A 214 8.72 3.72 17.44
C GLU A 214 9.67 4.86 17.76
N LYS A 215 9.66 5.90 16.92
CA LYS A 215 10.53 7.07 17.10
C LYS A 215 10.06 7.99 18.23
N ASN A 216 8.78 7.94 18.57
CA ASN A 216 8.19 8.70 19.67
C ASN A 216 8.23 7.89 20.97
N ASP A 217 7.82 8.52 22.06
CA ASP A 217 7.75 7.94 23.41
C ASP A 217 6.50 7.08 23.66
N ASP A 218 5.61 6.98 22.67
CA ASP A 218 4.30 6.36 22.82
C ASP A 218 3.71 5.91 21.47
N ILE A 219 2.79 4.93 21.49
CA ILE A 219 2.16 4.36 20.30
C ILE A 219 1.06 5.27 19.75
N CYS A 220 0.80 5.14 18.45
CA CYS A 220 -0.32 5.77 17.75
C CYS A 220 -0.35 7.31 17.83
N THR A 221 0.80 7.98 18.02
CA THR A 221 0.88 9.43 18.33
C THR A 221 0.70 10.37 17.14
N GLU A 222 0.89 9.90 15.90
CA GLU A 222 0.76 10.72 14.67
C GLU A 222 -0.60 10.53 13.97
N ALA A 223 -0.63 10.01 12.73
CA ALA A 223 -1.84 9.92 11.91
C ALA A 223 -2.93 9.02 12.51
N SER A 224 -2.56 8.04 13.34
CA SER A 224 -3.51 7.22 14.09
C SER A 224 -4.27 8.02 15.15
N LYS A 225 -3.65 9.06 15.74
CA LYS A 225 -4.28 9.97 16.71
C LYS A 225 -5.04 11.09 16.02
N TYR A 226 -4.45 11.75 15.03
CA TYR A 226 -5.02 12.96 14.44
C TYR A 226 -5.77 12.65 13.14
N ASN A 227 -7.03 12.22 13.29
CA ASN A 227 -7.96 11.99 12.18
C ASN A 227 -9.41 12.29 12.63
N GLN A 228 -10.41 11.88 11.84
CA GLN A 228 -11.83 12.17 12.13
C GLN A 228 -12.57 11.05 12.89
N TYR A 229 -11.87 10.02 13.35
CA TYR A 229 -12.38 8.90 14.17
C TYR A 229 -13.55 8.10 13.59
N ARG A 230 -13.82 8.24 12.29
CA ARG A 230 -14.90 7.52 11.61
C ARG A 230 -14.54 6.04 11.49
N HIS A 231 -15.48 5.18 11.85
CA HIS A 231 -15.36 3.74 11.62
C HIS A 231 -15.36 3.41 10.12
N HIS A 232 -16.13 4.12 9.30
CA HIS A 232 -16.33 3.84 7.87
C HIS A 232 -17.18 2.58 7.62
N TRP A 233 -18.42 2.81 7.17
CA TRP A 233 -19.36 1.79 6.67
C TRP A 233 -19.61 1.91 5.16
N GLY A 234 -18.83 2.74 4.46
CA GLY A 234 -18.87 2.83 2.99
C GLY A 234 -19.62 4.05 2.42
N TYR A 235 -20.48 4.73 3.19
CA TYR A 235 -21.26 5.90 2.70
C TYR A 235 -20.42 7.00 2.04
N HIS A 236 -19.13 7.10 2.42
CA HIS A 236 -18.18 8.08 1.90
C HIS A 236 -17.67 7.83 0.47
N TYR A 237 -17.93 6.66 -0.12
CA TYR A 237 -17.26 6.20 -1.34
C TYR A 237 -18.21 5.87 -2.51
N PRO A 238 -19.12 6.79 -2.90
CA PRO A 238 -20.12 6.51 -3.94
C PRO A 238 -19.52 6.31 -5.35
N ARG A 239 -18.21 6.47 -5.52
CA ARG A 239 -17.49 6.32 -6.79
C ARG A 239 -16.43 5.22 -6.77
N SER A 240 -16.38 4.39 -5.72
CA SER A 240 -15.37 3.32 -5.58
C SER A 240 -15.96 2.07 -4.95
N GLN A 241 -16.51 1.19 -5.80
CA GLN A 241 -17.05 -0.11 -5.38
C GLN A 241 -15.98 -0.96 -4.67
N GLU A 242 -14.76 -1.00 -5.22
CA GLU A 242 -13.62 -1.71 -4.61
C GLU A 242 -13.36 -1.25 -3.17
N THR A 243 -13.49 0.05 -2.86
CA THR A 243 -13.34 0.54 -1.48
C THR A 243 -14.50 0.09 -0.58
N ILE A 244 -15.71 -0.07 -1.12
CA ILE A 244 -16.86 -0.60 -0.35
C ILE A 244 -16.63 -2.06 0.00
N ASP A 245 -16.25 -2.87 -0.99
CA ASP A 245 -16.00 -4.29 -0.82
C ASP A 245 -14.88 -4.52 0.22
N ASP A 246 -13.81 -3.73 0.14
CA ASP A 246 -12.72 -3.70 1.14
C ASP A 246 -13.22 -3.33 2.55
N ILE A 247 -14.08 -2.32 2.66
CA ILE A 247 -14.65 -1.91 3.96
C ILE A 247 -15.49 -3.05 4.53
N ALA A 248 -16.38 -3.65 3.73
CA ALA A 248 -17.23 -4.75 4.16
C ALA A 248 -16.40 -5.95 4.67
N ALA A 249 -15.28 -6.27 3.99
CA ALA A 249 -14.37 -7.34 4.39
C ALA A 249 -13.54 -7.04 5.65
N THR A 250 -13.42 -5.77 6.07
CA THR A 250 -12.53 -5.35 7.16
C THR A 250 -13.26 -4.96 8.45
N ILE A 251 -14.56 -4.62 8.38
CA ILE A 251 -15.38 -4.29 9.56
C ILE A 251 -15.34 -5.41 10.60
N GLY A 252 -15.64 -6.66 10.21
CA GLY A 252 -15.71 -7.80 11.12
C GLY A 252 -14.41 -8.00 11.94
N PRO A 253 -13.25 -8.19 11.29
CA PRO A 253 -11.96 -8.30 11.97
C PRO A 253 -11.62 -7.10 12.88
N PHE A 254 -11.99 -5.89 12.48
CA PHE A 254 -11.73 -4.70 13.30
C PHE A 254 -12.62 -4.67 14.55
N GLU A 255 -13.93 -4.86 14.39
CA GLU A 255 -14.88 -4.86 15.50
C GLU A 255 -14.62 -6.04 16.45
N GLU A 256 -14.25 -7.22 15.94
CA GLU A 256 -13.81 -8.36 16.77
C GLU A 256 -12.73 -7.97 17.80
N ARG A 257 -11.77 -7.13 17.38
CA ARG A 257 -10.67 -6.68 18.23
C ARG A 257 -10.99 -5.42 19.04
N TYR A 258 -11.72 -4.49 18.46
CA TYR A 258 -11.86 -3.12 18.97
C TYR A 258 -13.30 -2.73 19.30
N GLU A 259 -14.24 -3.68 19.45
CA GLU A 259 -15.66 -3.40 19.74
C GLU A 259 -15.83 -2.45 20.92
N ALA A 260 -15.03 -2.61 21.98
CA ALA A 260 -15.09 -1.74 23.16
C ALA A 260 -14.82 -0.26 22.85
N ALA A 261 -14.12 0.05 21.75
CA ALA A 261 -13.87 1.40 21.29
C ALA A 261 -14.97 1.94 20.36
N VAL A 262 -15.87 1.10 19.83
CA VAL A 262 -16.87 1.52 18.84
C VAL A 262 -18.06 2.22 19.51
N ILE A 263 -18.42 3.40 19.00
CA ILE A 263 -19.54 4.21 19.50
C ILE A 263 -20.59 4.32 18.39
N ARG A 264 -21.79 3.80 18.65
CA ARG A 264 -22.86 3.63 17.63
C ARG A 264 -24.07 4.56 17.83
N ASN A 265 -24.26 5.09 19.02
CA ASN A 265 -25.54 5.70 19.43
C ASN A 265 -25.62 7.22 19.16
N PHE A 266 -25.45 7.63 17.91
CA PHE A 266 -25.71 9.01 17.48
C PHE A 266 -26.07 9.05 15.98
N PRO A 267 -26.84 10.07 15.54
CA PRO A 267 -27.17 10.19 14.13
C PRO A 267 -25.98 10.72 13.33
N THR A 268 -25.72 10.09 12.19
CA THR A 268 -24.83 10.58 11.15
C THR A 268 -25.66 11.01 9.95
N TYR A 269 -25.41 12.21 9.44
CA TYR A 269 -26.12 12.75 8.28
C TYR A 269 -25.19 12.87 7.07
N TYR A 270 -25.55 12.16 6.01
CA TYR A 270 -24.92 12.21 4.70
C TYR A 270 -25.78 13.01 3.74
N SER A 271 -25.26 14.16 3.30
CA SER A 271 -26.01 15.13 2.52
C SER A 271 -25.39 15.35 1.14
N VAL A 272 -26.20 15.38 0.09
CA VAL A 272 -25.72 15.66 -1.27
C VAL A 272 -26.07 17.09 -1.65
N ALA A 273 -25.06 17.91 -1.91
CA ALA A 273 -25.26 19.30 -2.31
C ALA A 273 -25.95 19.42 -3.68
N LYS A 274 -26.87 20.37 -3.85
CA LYS A 274 -27.49 20.69 -5.15
C LYS A 274 -26.48 21.21 -6.18
N ARG A 275 -25.36 21.77 -5.72
CA ARG A 275 -24.28 22.33 -6.56
C ARG A 275 -22.92 21.96 -5.99
N GLY A 276 -21.99 21.59 -6.87
CA GLY A 276 -20.59 21.32 -6.52
C GLY A 276 -20.28 19.90 -6.02
N SER A 277 -21.30 19.06 -5.82
CA SER A 277 -21.13 17.61 -5.63
C SER A 277 -20.82 16.95 -6.97
N LYS A 278 -19.94 15.95 -6.96
CA LYS A 278 -19.64 15.11 -8.13
C LYS A 278 -20.67 13.99 -8.34
N VAL A 279 -21.56 13.76 -7.35
CA VAL A 279 -22.68 12.82 -7.44
C VAL A 279 -24.02 13.56 -7.29
N SER A 280 -25.04 13.10 -8.01
CA SER A 280 -26.41 13.59 -7.85
C SER A 280 -27.09 12.91 -6.66
N SER A 281 -28.15 13.51 -6.12
CA SER A 281 -28.94 12.90 -5.04
C SER A 281 -29.53 11.54 -5.43
N ALA A 282 -30.01 11.42 -6.67
CA ALA A 282 -30.55 10.16 -7.19
C ALA A 282 -29.48 9.07 -7.28
N ALA A 283 -28.31 9.40 -7.85
CA ALA A 283 -27.19 8.46 -7.95
C ALA A 283 -26.66 8.03 -6.58
N TYR A 284 -26.66 8.94 -5.59
CA TYR A 284 -26.22 8.61 -4.24
C TYR A 284 -27.21 7.68 -3.50
N LEU A 285 -28.51 7.89 -3.68
CA LEU A 285 -29.55 7.00 -3.15
C LEU A 285 -29.50 5.61 -3.78
N GLU A 286 -29.29 5.54 -5.10
CA GLU A 286 -29.08 4.30 -5.85
C GLU A 286 -27.83 3.57 -5.35
N PHE A 287 -26.69 4.26 -5.27
CA PHE A 287 -25.47 3.73 -4.66
C PHE A 287 -25.70 3.11 -3.28
N CYS A 288 -26.44 3.80 -2.40
CA CYS A 288 -26.73 3.28 -1.06
C CYS A 288 -27.62 2.02 -1.10
N ARG A 289 -28.57 1.94 -2.05
CA ARG A 289 -29.41 0.74 -2.23
C ARG A 289 -28.61 -0.43 -2.79
N ASP A 290 -27.79 -0.18 -3.81
CA ASP A 290 -26.99 -1.21 -4.49
C ASP A 290 -25.94 -1.85 -3.57
N ASN A 291 -25.54 -1.13 -2.53
CA ASN A 291 -24.55 -1.55 -1.53
C ASN A 291 -25.16 -1.91 -0.18
N ASP A 292 -26.49 -2.08 -0.09
CA ASP A 292 -27.21 -2.43 1.14
C ASP A 292 -26.89 -1.52 2.35
N LEU A 293 -26.59 -0.25 2.08
CA LEU A 293 -26.28 0.74 3.11
C LEU A 293 -27.59 1.23 3.73
N ALA A 294 -27.84 0.90 5.00
CA ALA A 294 -29.07 1.28 5.69
C ALA A 294 -29.18 2.80 5.89
N TYR A 295 -30.32 3.40 5.54
CA TYR A 295 -30.56 4.82 5.81
C TYR A 295 -32.05 5.14 5.99
N HIS A 296 -32.32 6.28 6.60
CA HIS A 296 -33.60 6.95 6.55
C HIS A 296 -33.44 8.29 5.84
N GLU A 297 -34.24 8.55 4.82
CA GLU A 297 -34.28 9.89 4.22
C GLU A 297 -34.83 10.89 5.25
N GLY A 298 -34.09 11.96 5.49
CA GLY A 298 -34.45 12.91 6.53
C GLY A 298 -33.40 13.98 6.74
N TYR A 299 -33.88 15.18 7.05
CA TYR A 299 -33.02 16.33 7.32
C TYR A 299 -32.88 16.54 8.83
N PRO A 300 -31.70 16.95 9.31
CA PRO A 300 -31.56 17.46 10.67
C PRO A 300 -32.29 18.80 10.80
N ASP A 301 -32.36 19.34 12.01
CA ASP A 301 -32.85 20.71 12.25
C ASP A 301 -32.07 21.74 11.40
N GLU A 302 -32.73 22.83 10.98
CA GLU A 302 -32.13 23.86 10.11
C GLU A 302 -30.94 24.58 10.76
N ARG A 303 -30.85 24.58 12.09
CA ARG A 303 -29.64 25.06 12.79
C ARG A 303 -28.40 24.24 12.42
N PHE A 304 -28.58 22.98 12.06
CA PHE A 304 -27.47 22.06 11.76
C PHE A 304 -27.12 21.99 10.28
N LEU A 305 -28.11 22.06 9.38
CA LEU A 305 -27.89 21.92 7.94
C LEU A 305 -28.80 22.87 7.16
N ASP A 306 -28.19 23.62 6.23
CA ASP A 306 -28.94 24.46 5.30
C ASP A 306 -29.63 23.59 4.23
N ARG A 307 -30.91 23.28 4.46
CA ARG A 307 -31.74 22.44 3.60
C ARG A 307 -31.91 23.01 2.19
N MET A 308 -31.82 24.34 2.01
CA MET A 308 -32.00 24.95 0.70
C MET A 308 -30.85 24.61 -0.26
N LYS A 309 -29.66 24.30 0.27
CA LYS A 309 -28.46 23.96 -0.50
C LYS A 309 -28.30 22.47 -0.80
N VAL A 310 -29.08 21.62 -0.16
CA VAL A 310 -28.93 20.15 -0.20
C VAL A 310 -30.09 19.54 -0.98
N GLY A 311 -29.80 18.61 -1.90
CA GLY A 311 -30.80 17.90 -2.71
C GLY A 311 -31.39 16.69 -2.00
N ALA A 312 -30.60 16.00 -1.18
CA ALA A 312 -31.03 14.90 -0.34
C ALA A 312 -30.16 14.83 0.93
N SER A 313 -30.74 14.39 2.03
CA SER A 313 -30.06 14.14 3.31
C SER A 313 -30.50 12.78 3.84
N LEU A 314 -29.51 11.93 4.14
CA LEU A 314 -29.70 10.58 4.66
C LEU A 314 -29.25 10.56 6.12
N LYS A 315 -30.15 10.13 7.00
CA LYS A 315 -29.85 9.83 8.40
C LYS A 315 -29.43 8.37 8.53
N THR A 316 -28.27 8.14 9.11
CA THR A 316 -27.69 6.83 9.39
C THR A 316 -27.19 6.78 10.84
N PHE A 317 -26.66 5.63 11.24
CA PHE A 317 -26.04 5.41 12.55
C PHE A 317 -24.60 4.90 12.40
N GLU A 318 -23.91 5.37 11.36
CA GLU A 318 -22.52 4.98 11.15
C GLU A 318 -21.65 5.39 12.34
N PRO A 319 -20.88 4.45 12.92
CA PRO A 319 -20.17 4.69 14.16
C PRO A 319 -18.88 5.49 13.99
N ILE A 320 -18.39 5.96 15.14
CA ILE A 320 -17.01 6.39 15.33
C ILE A 320 -16.31 5.40 16.26
N TYR A 321 -15.00 5.55 16.42
CA TYR A 321 -14.26 4.89 17.49
C TYR A 321 -13.68 5.89 18.48
N ASP A 322 -13.62 5.50 19.75
CA ASP A 322 -12.85 6.17 20.78
C ASP A 322 -11.36 5.84 20.62
N PHE A 323 -10.58 6.83 20.20
CA PHE A 323 -9.14 6.70 20.08
C PHE A 323 -8.46 6.27 21.40
N LYS A 324 -8.91 6.79 22.55
CA LYS A 324 -8.29 6.47 23.85
C LYS A 324 -8.51 4.98 24.18
N GLN A 325 -9.73 4.49 24.02
CA GLN A 325 -10.04 3.08 24.22
C GLN A 325 -9.35 2.18 23.20
N LEU A 326 -9.34 2.55 21.91
CA LEU A 326 -8.65 1.81 20.86
C LEU A 326 -7.17 1.66 21.19
N LYS A 327 -6.50 2.77 21.54
CA LYS A 327 -5.09 2.78 21.92
C LYS A 327 -4.84 1.93 23.17
N ARG A 328 -5.71 2.02 24.18
CA ARG A 328 -5.60 1.19 25.40
C ARG A 328 -5.68 -0.30 25.05
N THR A 329 -6.68 -0.70 24.27
CA THR A 329 -6.81 -2.09 23.81
C THR A 329 -5.58 -2.54 23.02
N THR A 330 -5.02 -1.68 22.16
CA THR A 330 -3.75 -2.00 21.46
C THR A 330 -2.58 -2.17 22.42
N ALA A 331 -2.45 -1.32 23.45
CA ALA A 331 -1.40 -1.43 24.46
C ALA A 331 -1.54 -2.73 25.28
N ASP A 332 -2.75 -3.04 25.74
CA ASP A 332 -3.04 -4.27 26.49
C ASP A 332 -2.70 -5.52 25.65
N LEU A 333 -3.00 -5.50 24.33
CA LEU A 333 -2.65 -6.58 23.42
C LEU A 333 -1.15 -6.72 23.16
N LEU A 334 -0.41 -5.60 23.10
CA LEU A 334 1.04 -5.62 22.97
C LEU A 334 1.71 -6.14 24.24
N GLU A 335 1.24 -5.73 25.42
CA GLU A 335 1.73 -6.22 26.71
C GLU A 335 1.49 -7.73 26.88
N ALA A 336 0.35 -8.22 26.38
CA ALA A 336 0.05 -9.66 26.35
C ALA A 336 0.80 -10.43 25.25
N SER A 337 1.47 -9.74 24.32
CA SER A 337 2.21 -10.35 23.21
C SER A 337 3.68 -10.60 23.56
N GLU A 338 4.38 -11.37 22.73
CA GLU A 338 5.83 -11.59 22.85
C GLU A 338 6.65 -10.53 22.08
N ALA A 339 6.02 -9.48 21.54
CA ALA A 339 6.72 -8.46 20.78
C ALA A 339 7.51 -7.50 21.70
N GLU A 340 8.78 -7.27 21.37
CA GLU A 340 9.59 -6.25 22.03
C GLU A 340 9.24 -4.86 21.48
N LEU A 341 8.81 -3.95 22.36
CA LEU A 341 8.48 -2.58 22.00
C LEU A 341 9.62 -1.62 22.37
N ARG A 342 10.16 -0.89 21.37
CA ARG A 342 11.22 0.09 21.57
C ARG A 342 10.79 1.49 21.17
N PHE A 343 10.50 2.30 22.18
CA PHE A 343 10.20 3.73 22.03
C PHE A 343 11.48 4.55 21.86
N ASN A 344 11.32 5.80 21.42
CA ASN A 344 12.42 6.72 21.14
C ASN A 344 13.54 6.09 20.29
N SER A 345 13.17 5.17 19.41
CA SER A 345 14.07 4.36 18.60
C SER A 345 13.71 4.57 17.13
N GLU A 346 14.33 5.57 16.51
CA GLU A 346 14.08 5.91 15.11
C GLU A 346 14.97 5.07 14.19
N VAL A 347 14.36 4.28 13.31
CA VAL A 347 15.09 3.67 12.19
C VAL A 347 15.43 4.77 11.19
N ILE A 348 16.71 5.01 10.95
CA ILE A 348 17.23 6.09 10.09
C ILE A 348 17.93 5.59 8.83
N GLY A 349 18.12 4.27 8.71
CA GLY A 349 18.77 3.64 7.57
C GLY A 349 18.50 2.15 7.50
N ALA A 350 18.69 1.57 6.33
CA ALA A 350 18.62 0.13 6.11
C ALA A 350 19.56 -0.30 4.98
N ARG A 351 20.08 -1.52 5.03
CA ARG A 351 20.83 -2.13 3.92
C ARG A 351 20.56 -3.63 3.84
N ILE A 352 20.52 -4.16 2.62
CA ILE A 352 20.49 -5.61 2.42
C ILE A 352 21.90 -6.14 2.71
N VAL A 353 22.02 -7.20 3.52
CA VAL A 353 23.30 -7.89 3.80
C VAL A 353 23.47 -9.11 2.88
N GLN A 354 24.60 -9.83 2.98
CA GLN A 354 24.99 -10.84 1.97
C GLN A 354 24.01 -12.01 1.84
N ASP A 355 23.39 -12.44 2.95
CA ASP A 355 22.39 -13.52 3.00
C ASP A 355 20.96 -13.03 2.65
N GLY A 356 20.81 -11.77 2.22
CA GLY A 356 19.53 -11.17 1.87
C GLY A 356 18.66 -10.82 3.08
N LYS A 357 19.19 -10.86 4.30
CA LYS A 357 18.59 -10.23 5.47
C LYS A 357 18.74 -8.72 5.42
N ILE A 358 18.02 -8.04 6.30
CA ILE A 358 18.00 -6.58 6.34
C ILE A 358 18.66 -6.11 7.62
N LEU A 359 19.70 -5.30 7.45
CA LEU A 359 20.27 -4.55 8.55
C LEU A 359 19.58 -3.20 8.66
N LEU A 360 19.12 -2.84 9.85
CA LEU A 360 18.55 -1.56 10.20
C LEU A 360 19.55 -0.76 11.02
N VAL A 361 19.63 0.55 10.75
CA VAL A 361 20.36 1.52 11.57
C VAL A 361 19.34 2.24 12.45
N VAL A 362 19.41 2.01 13.76
CA VAL A 362 18.47 2.55 14.75
C VAL A 362 19.16 3.63 15.54
N ARG A 363 18.49 4.77 15.74
CA ARG A 363 18.94 5.87 16.57
C ARG A 363 18.09 5.98 17.83
N ASP A 364 18.72 5.98 18.99
CA ASP A 364 18.07 6.14 20.29
C ASP A 364 17.76 7.61 20.64
N ALA A 365 17.21 7.85 21.83
CA ALA A 365 16.86 9.17 22.34
C ALA A 365 18.08 10.08 22.54
N GLU A 366 19.22 9.49 22.91
CA GLU A 366 20.49 10.15 23.14
C GLU A 366 21.25 10.47 21.83
N GLY A 367 20.78 9.92 20.71
CA GLY A 367 21.37 10.09 19.38
C GLY A 367 22.44 9.07 19.01
N ASN A 368 22.67 8.04 19.84
CA ASN A 368 23.55 6.94 19.50
C ASN A 368 22.90 6.06 18.43
N THR A 369 23.74 5.42 17.61
CA THR A 369 23.27 4.55 16.52
C THR A 369 23.73 3.11 16.72
N THR A 370 22.81 2.17 16.58
CA THR A 370 23.08 0.72 16.57
C THR A 370 22.72 0.11 15.21
N GLU A 371 23.33 -1.03 14.90
CA GLU A 371 23.01 -1.83 13.71
C GLU A 371 22.43 -3.18 14.14
N GLU A 372 21.27 -3.54 13.59
CA GLU A 372 20.55 -4.78 13.92
C GLU A 372 20.05 -5.49 12.66
N VAL A 373 20.14 -6.83 12.63
CA VAL A 373 19.81 -7.63 11.44
C VAL A 373 18.55 -8.45 11.65
N PHE A 374 17.63 -8.37 10.69
CA PHE A 374 16.32 -9.04 10.73
C PHE A 374 16.09 -9.94 9.52
N ASP A 375 15.39 -11.06 9.73
CA ASP A 375 14.93 -11.93 8.65
C ASP A 375 13.82 -11.25 7.84
N HIS A 376 12.91 -10.52 8.50
CA HIS A 376 11.86 -9.76 7.82
C HIS A 376 11.76 -8.34 8.35
N VAL A 377 11.27 -7.44 7.50
CA VAL A 377 10.98 -6.06 7.89
C VAL A 377 9.62 -5.64 7.35
N VAL A 378 8.76 -5.15 8.24
CA VAL A 378 7.46 -4.55 7.92
C VAL A 378 7.55 -3.04 8.12
N ASN A 379 7.55 -2.29 7.02
CA ASN A 379 7.52 -0.84 7.01
C ASN A 379 6.07 -0.34 7.12
N ALA A 380 5.71 0.18 8.29
CA ALA A 380 4.41 0.78 8.59
C ALA A 380 4.49 2.29 8.84
N THR A 381 5.45 2.98 8.23
CA THR A 381 5.75 4.41 8.47
C THR A 381 4.85 5.42 7.74
N TYR A 382 3.76 4.94 7.14
CA TYR A 382 2.69 5.74 6.52
C TYR A 382 3.19 6.84 5.56
N ALA A 383 3.11 8.13 5.95
CA ALA A 383 3.54 9.23 5.09
C ALA A 383 5.04 9.21 4.75
N ARG A 384 5.87 8.53 5.58
CA ARG A 384 7.31 8.35 5.35
C ARG A 384 7.66 7.03 4.64
N HIS A 385 6.68 6.34 4.05
CA HIS A 385 6.81 5.04 3.38
C HIS A 385 8.06 4.91 2.49
N ASN A 386 8.35 5.91 1.66
CA ASN A 386 9.45 5.88 0.69
C ASN A 386 10.86 6.04 1.30
N HIS A 387 10.99 6.45 2.56
CA HIS A 387 12.30 6.48 3.22
C HIS A 387 12.92 5.08 3.25
N PHE A 388 12.12 4.08 3.65
CA PHE A 388 12.53 2.67 3.67
C PHE A 388 12.90 2.15 2.28
N LEU A 389 12.10 2.44 1.27
CA LEU A 389 12.35 2.03 -0.12
C LEU A 389 13.68 2.62 -0.62
N LYS A 390 13.94 3.90 -0.35
CA LYS A 390 15.20 4.55 -0.74
C LYS A 390 16.42 3.95 -0.07
N TRP A 391 16.35 3.62 1.23
CA TRP A 391 17.49 3.02 1.93
C TRP A 391 17.92 1.69 1.28
N LEU A 392 16.96 0.91 0.80
CA LEU A 392 17.20 -0.40 0.19
C LEU A 392 17.36 -0.36 -1.34
N GLY A 393 17.19 0.82 -1.96
CA GLY A 393 17.23 0.97 -3.42
C GLY A 393 16.02 0.35 -4.12
N PHE A 394 14.89 0.17 -3.42
CA PHE A 394 13.65 -0.32 -4.03
C PHE A 394 12.96 0.78 -4.86
N PRO A 395 12.19 0.41 -5.90
CA PRO A 395 11.39 1.35 -6.66
C PRO A 395 10.46 2.15 -5.74
N ILE A 396 10.55 3.48 -5.79
CA ILE A 396 9.72 4.36 -4.95
C ILE A 396 8.27 4.36 -5.43
N LYS A 397 7.34 4.55 -4.49
CA LYS A 397 5.92 4.66 -4.80
C LYS A 397 5.52 6.12 -4.95
N PRO A 398 4.81 6.54 -6.01
CA PRO A 398 4.31 7.90 -6.11
C PRO A 398 3.19 8.13 -5.09
N ILE A 399 3.52 8.79 -3.98
CA ILE A 399 2.60 9.08 -2.88
C ILE A 399 2.31 10.58 -2.87
N ARG A 400 1.02 10.93 -2.86
CA ARG A 400 0.59 12.30 -2.60
C ARG A 400 0.57 12.54 -1.09
N ILE A 401 1.26 13.59 -0.67
CA ILE A 401 1.31 14.04 0.71
C ILE A 401 0.41 15.26 0.85
N ASP A 402 -0.61 15.12 1.70
CA ASP A 402 -1.44 16.24 2.15
C ASP A 402 -1.05 16.58 3.59
N LEU A 403 -0.56 17.80 3.84
CA LEU A 403 -0.46 18.34 5.19
C LEU A 403 -1.83 18.94 5.55
N VAL A 404 -2.48 18.37 6.56
CA VAL A 404 -3.85 18.71 6.93
C VAL A 404 -3.90 19.31 8.33
N GLU A 405 -4.63 20.41 8.46
CA GLU A 405 -5.04 21.02 9.73
C GLU A 405 -6.39 20.44 10.17
N VAL A 406 -6.42 19.76 11.31
CA VAL A 406 -7.63 19.21 11.94
C VAL A 406 -7.93 20.07 13.16
N ALA A 407 -9.06 20.79 13.11
CA ALA A 407 -9.53 21.56 14.25
C ALA A 407 -10.41 20.68 15.13
N TRP A 408 -10.20 20.72 16.44
CA TRP A 408 -11.17 20.23 17.40
C TRP A 408 -11.92 21.41 17.97
N VAL A 409 -13.24 21.28 18.02
CA VAL A 409 -14.12 22.37 18.40
C VAL A 409 -15.14 21.88 19.43
N ARG A 410 -15.51 22.78 20.34
CA ARG A 410 -16.58 22.57 21.32
C ARG A 410 -17.86 23.22 20.86
N LEU A 411 -18.95 22.46 20.99
CA LEU A 411 -20.31 22.89 20.74
C LEU A 411 -21.22 22.30 21.83
N GLY A 412 -22.11 23.12 22.39
CA GLY A 412 -23.11 22.70 23.39
C GLY A 412 -24.25 21.87 22.80
N ILE A 413 -23.94 20.87 21.98
CA ILE A 413 -24.91 20.03 21.25
C ILE A 413 -24.65 18.54 21.52
N PRO A 414 -25.69 17.68 21.41
CA PRO A 414 -25.49 16.24 21.51
C PRO A 414 -24.62 15.72 20.35
N LYS A 415 -24.06 14.52 20.50
CA LYS A 415 -23.31 13.86 19.43
C LYS A 415 -24.16 13.76 18.16
N ILE A 416 -23.62 14.29 17.07
CA ILE A 416 -24.21 14.27 15.74
C ILE A 416 -23.08 14.45 14.71
N SER A 417 -23.10 13.66 13.65
CA SER A 417 -22.08 13.70 12.60
C SER A 417 -22.67 14.23 11.31
N PHE A 418 -21.90 15.02 10.58
CA PHE A 418 -22.28 15.58 9.28
C PHE A 418 -21.18 15.37 8.25
N ALA A 419 -21.60 15.00 7.05
CA ALA A 419 -20.78 15.00 5.86
C ALA A 419 -21.61 15.47 4.68
N VAL A 420 -21.10 16.46 3.95
CA VAL A 420 -21.64 16.83 2.64
C VAL A 420 -20.78 16.19 1.56
N MET A 421 -21.42 15.44 0.67
CA MET A 421 -20.76 14.41 -0.11
C MET A 421 -20.06 14.91 -1.36
N ASP A 422 -18.87 14.35 -1.57
CA ASP A 422 -18.12 14.32 -2.83
C ASP A 422 -17.93 15.68 -3.52
N GLY A 423 -17.35 16.62 -2.77
CA GLY A 423 -16.97 17.94 -3.24
C GLY A 423 -16.11 18.69 -2.22
N PRO A 424 -15.86 19.99 -2.42
CA PRO A 424 -15.05 20.79 -1.50
C PRO A 424 -15.89 21.20 -0.28
N PHE A 425 -16.34 20.24 0.51
CA PHE A 425 -17.27 20.48 1.61
C PHE A 425 -16.68 20.19 2.98
N THR A 426 -17.54 20.27 3.99
CA THR A 426 -17.19 20.13 5.41
C THR A 426 -17.65 18.79 5.95
N ASN A 427 -16.81 18.25 6.83
CA ASN A 427 -17.08 17.12 7.67
C ASN A 427 -16.96 17.55 9.14
N MET A 428 -18.01 17.34 9.92
CA MET A 428 -17.99 17.50 11.37
C MET A 428 -18.31 16.16 12.01
N VAL A 429 -17.43 15.66 12.88
CA VAL A 429 -17.59 14.33 13.49
C VAL A 429 -17.46 14.44 14.99
N PRO A 430 -18.39 13.89 15.78
CA PRO A 430 -18.26 13.88 17.22
C PRO A 430 -17.06 13.02 17.64
N THR A 431 -16.53 13.29 18.82
CA THR A 431 -15.60 12.38 19.51
C THR A 431 -16.36 11.58 20.59
N LYS A 432 -15.66 10.77 21.38
CA LYS A 432 -16.26 10.17 22.59
C LYS A 432 -16.68 11.22 23.61
N ASP A 433 -15.89 12.27 23.75
CA ASP A 433 -16.09 13.31 24.74
C ASP A 433 -17.28 14.19 24.31
N ASP A 434 -18.24 14.39 25.21
CA ASP A 434 -19.46 15.15 24.91
C ASP A 434 -19.15 16.61 24.55
N GLY A 435 -19.87 17.10 23.54
CA GLY A 435 -19.69 18.46 23.01
C GLY A 435 -18.40 18.68 22.23
N LEU A 436 -17.52 17.68 22.07
CA LEU A 436 -16.26 17.81 21.32
C LEU A 436 -16.37 17.18 19.94
N PHE A 437 -16.00 17.93 18.91
CA PHE A 437 -16.11 17.55 17.50
C PHE A 437 -14.81 17.79 16.74
N THR A 438 -14.46 16.91 15.81
CA THR A 438 -13.46 17.19 14.78
C THR A 438 -14.12 17.92 13.62
N LEU A 439 -13.51 19.01 13.17
CA LEU A 439 -13.96 19.82 12.05
C LEU A 439 -12.89 19.87 10.96
N VAL A 440 -13.24 19.36 9.78
CA VAL A 440 -12.34 19.35 8.61
C VAL A 440 -13.10 19.79 7.38
N HIS A 441 -12.51 20.69 6.61
CA HIS A 441 -13.00 21.09 5.30
C HIS A 441 -12.09 20.52 4.21
N ILE A 442 -12.63 19.76 3.27
CA ILE A 442 -11.88 18.98 2.27
C ILE A 442 -10.86 19.81 1.49
N LYS A 443 -11.24 21.06 1.14
CA LYS A 443 -10.33 22.03 0.51
C LYS A 443 -9.52 22.86 1.51
N HIS A 444 -10.18 23.49 2.48
CA HIS A 444 -9.57 24.54 3.28
C HIS A 444 -8.71 24.05 4.44
N SER A 445 -8.90 22.82 4.91
CA SER A 445 -8.01 22.20 5.92
C SER A 445 -6.68 21.74 5.33
N VAL A 446 -6.53 21.64 4.01
CA VAL A 446 -5.28 21.21 3.37
C VAL A 446 -4.33 22.41 3.28
N ARG A 447 -3.23 22.36 4.03
CA ARG A 447 -2.18 23.40 4.08
C ARG A 447 -1.23 23.31 2.89
N LYS A 448 -0.79 22.10 2.60
CA LYS A 448 0.09 21.78 1.47
C LYS A 448 -0.36 20.45 0.86
N ARG A 449 -0.26 20.35 -0.45
CA ARG A 449 -0.53 19.13 -1.22
C ARG A 449 0.52 19.02 -2.32
N PHE A 450 1.25 17.93 -2.34
CA PHE A 450 2.28 17.69 -3.35
C PHE A 450 2.57 16.20 -3.49
N VAL A 451 3.15 15.82 -4.63
CA VAL A 451 3.80 14.53 -4.83
C VAL A 451 5.31 14.83 -4.82
N PRO A 452 6.08 14.38 -3.81
CA PRO A 452 7.49 14.68 -3.78
C PRO A 452 8.20 14.06 -4.98
N LYS A 453 9.02 14.85 -5.70
CA LYS A 453 9.72 14.39 -6.91
C LYS A 453 10.67 13.24 -6.61
N ASP A 454 11.35 13.31 -5.48
CA ASP A 454 12.27 12.30 -5.02
C ASP A 454 11.58 11.28 -4.09
N GLY A 455 10.25 11.33 -3.96
CA GLY A 455 9.45 10.45 -3.11
C GLY A 455 9.52 10.72 -1.60
N LEU A 456 10.35 11.66 -1.11
CA LEU A 456 10.54 11.89 0.33
C LEU A 456 9.72 13.08 0.87
N VAL A 457 9.29 12.97 2.12
CA VAL A 457 8.67 14.11 2.81
C VAL A 457 9.76 15.10 3.26
N PRO A 458 9.65 16.40 2.95
CA PRO A 458 10.60 17.40 3.42
C PRO A 458 10.68 17.44 4.95
N SER A 459 11.90 17.46 5.49
CA SER A 459 12.12 17.45 6.95
C SER A 459 11.58 18.69 7.68
N ASP A 460 11.45 19.81 6.96
CA ASP A 460 10.98 21.11 7.41
C ASP A 460 9.48 21.34 7.13
N ILE A 461 8.74 20.33 6.69
CA ILE A 461 7.33 20.44 6.29
C ILE A 461 6.44 21.09 7.37
N PHE A 462 6.76 20.87 8.64
CA PHE A 462 6.05 21.42 9.79
C PHE A 462 6.53 22.82 10.23
N ARG A 463 7.71 23.28 9.79
CA ARG A 463 8.22 24.62 10.12
C ARG A 463 7.54 25.72 9.31
N GLU A 464 7.08 25.40 8.11
CA GLU A 464 6.52 26.36 7.15
C GLU A 464 4.99 26.42 7.11
N ILE A 465 4.30 26.06 8.21
CA ILE A 465 2.83 25.95 8.21
C ILE A 465 2.14 27.33 8.17
N GLY A 466 2.76 28.35 8.76
CA GLY A 466 2.18 29.67 8.95
C GLY A 466 1.00 29.66 9.93
N SER A 467 0.22 30.75 9.97
CA SER A 467 -0.94 30.86 10.87
C SER A 467 -2.02 29.81 10.57
N PRO A 468 -2.76 29.32 11.59
CA PRO A 468 -3.85 28.38 11.39
C PRO A 468 -4.93 28.89 10.42
N VAL A 469 -5.58 27.98 9.70
CA VAL A 469 -6.71 28.29 8.79
C VAL A 469 -8.06 28.00 9.43
N THR A 470 -8.08 27.62 10.70
CA THR A 470 -9.27 27.19 11.45
C THR A 470 -10.40 28.21 11.37
N GLU A 471 -10.14 29.51 11.46
CA GLU A 471 -11.18 30.55 11.28
C GLU A 471 -11.81 30.52 9.88
N LYS A 472 -11.00 30.32 8.84
CA LYS A 472 -11.48 30.13 7.47
C LYS A 472 -12.26 28.83 7.33
N VAL A 473 -11.78 27.75 7.95
CA VAL A 473 -12.49 26.46 7.99
C VAL A 473 -13.85 26.63 8.63
N ILE A 474 -13.97 27.27 9.79
CA ILE A 474 -15.22 27.56 10.49
C ILE A 474 -16.16 28.39 9.60
N ARG A 475 -15.66 29.49 9.01
CA ARG A 475 -16.47 30.37 8.14
C ARG A 475 -17.01 29.65 6.91
N GLU A 476 -16.20 28.83 6.25
CA GLU A 476 -16.61 28.07 5.07
C GLU A 476 -17.54 26.90 5.45
N SER A 477 -17.30 26.28 6.60
CA SER A 477 -18.15 25.23 7.18
C SER A 477 -19.54 25.75 7.53
N ALA A 478 -19.63 26.95 8.12
CA ALA A 478 -20.87 27.60 8.51
C ALA A 478 -21.82 27.91 7.33
N LYS A 479 -21.32 27.86 6.09
CA LYS A 479 -22.17 27.96 4.89
C LYS A 479 -23.05 26.72 4.68
N TRP A 480 -22.64 25.58 5.22
CA TRP A 480 -23.35 24.30 5.13
C TRP A 480 -23.93 23.88 6.47
N LEU A 481 -23.18 24.08 7.55
CA LEU A 481 -23.51 23.70 8.91
C LEU A 481 -23.61 24.96 9.80
N PRO A 482 -24.77 25.66 9.86
CA PRO A 482 -24.88 26.96 10.53
C PRO A 482 -24.41 26.96 12.00
N ILE A 483 -24.65 25.87 12.72
CA ILE A 483 -24.23 25.63 14.10
C ILE A 483 -22.74 25.85 14.34
N VAL A 484 -21.90 25.65 13.32
CA VAL A 484 -20.44 25.78 13.44
C VAL A 484 -20.01 27.23 13.73
N ARG A 485 -20.89 28.24 13.56
CA ARG A 485 -20.60 29.62 13.99
C ARG A 485 -20.46 29.76 15.50
N GLU A 486 -21.08 28.87 16.26
CA GLU A 486 -21.04 28.84 17.73
C GLU A 486 -19.85 28.02 18.25
N ALA A 487 -19.04 27.47 17.35
CA ALA A 487 -17.95 26.56 17.69
C ALA A 487 -16.79 27.31 18.36
N GLU A 488 -16.41 26.88 19.56
CA GLU A 488 -15.19 27.32 20.22
C GLU A 488 -14.04 26.39 19.83
N VAL A 489 -12.88 26.95 19.47
CA VAL A 489 -11.71 26.13 19.11
C VAL A 489 -11.08 25.57 20.39
N ASP A 490 -11.09 24.25 20.52
CA ASP A 490 -10.45 23.53 21.63
C ASP A 490 -8.95 23.33 21.35
N SER A 491 -8.63 22.80 20.16
CA SER A 491 -7.26 22.57 19.73
C SER A 491 -7.12 22.51 18.21
N ILE A 492 -5.89 22.67 17.73
CA ILE A 492 -5.54 22.59 16.31
C ILE A 492 -4.38 21.61 16.16
N HIS A 493 -4.54 20.65 15.27
CA HIS A 493 -3.56 19.58 15.05
C HIS A 493 -3.15 19.52 13.58
N TYR A 494 -1.88 19.16 13.34
CA TYR A 494 -1.32 19.01 12.00
C TYR A 494 -0.92 17.56 11.76
N VAL A 495 -1.34 17.02 10.62
CA VAL A 495 -1.08 15.62 10.26
C VAL A 495 -0.69 15.50 8.80
N LEU A 496 0.26 14.60 8.51
CA LEU A 496 0.57 14.20 7.15
C LEU A 496 -0.32 13.02 6.76
N ARG A 497 -1.03 13.18 5.65
CA ARG A 497 -1.83 12.13 5.04
C ARG A 497 -1.18 11.69 3.74
N GLY A 498 -0.66 10.46 3.72
CA GLY A 498 -0.18 9.80 2.52
C GLY A 498 -1.30 9.03 1.82
N VAL A 499 -1.46 9.23 0.52
CA VAL A 499 -2.34 8.42 -0.34
C VAL A 499 -1.65 8.15 -1.68
N ASN A 500 -2.07 7.11 -2.38
CA ASN A 500 -1.64 6.87 -3.76
C ASN A 500 -1.83 8.14 -4.61
N ALA A 501 -0.77 8.58 -5.28
CA ALA A 501 -0.87 9.73 -6.16
C ALA A 501 -1.73 9.39 -7.39
N TYR A 502 -2.34 10.42 -7.98
CA TYR A 502 -3.02 10.35 -9.28
C TYR A 502 -4.30 9.52 -9.33
N ARG A 503 -4.84 9.16 -8.15
CA ARG A 503 -6.12 8.45 -7.96
C ARG A 503 -7.27 9.37 -7.51
N GLU A 504 -7.25 10.64 -7.88
CA GLU A 504 -8.31 11.60 -7.50
C GLU A 504 -9.64 11.35 -8.24
N HIS A 505 -9.57 10.67 -9.39
CA HIS A 505 -10.71 10.43 -10.27
C HIS A 505 -11.61 9.30 -9.76
N ASP A 506 -11.10 8.34 -8.97
CA ASP A 506 -11.87 7.26 -8.35
C ASP A 506 -11.98 7.39 -6.81
N ASP A 507 -11.15 8.24 -6.17
CA ASP A 507 -11.03 8.38 -4.70
C ASP A 507 -10.75 7.04 -3.98
N MET A 508 -10.14 6.10 -4.70
CA MET A 508 -9.81 4.78 -4.15
C MET A 508 -8.87 4.91 -2.94
N ARG A 509 -9.23 4.24 -1.85
CA ARG A 509 -8.51 4.25 -0.57
C ARG A 509 -8.25 2.86 -0.01
N THR A 510 -7.95 1.91 -0.88
CA THR A 510 -7.54 0.56 -0.49
C THR A 510 -6.23 0.62 0.31
N SER A 511 -6.03 -0.37 1.18
CA SER A 511 -4.77 -0.50 1.91
C SER A 511 -3.82 -1.38 1.11
N ASP A 512 -2.68 -0.84 0.70
CA ASP A 512 -1.74 -1.58 -0.12
C ASP A 512 -0.68 -2.28 0.73
N ILE A 513 -0.53 -3.59 0.51
CA ILE A 513 0.62 -4.37 0.99
C ILE A 513 1.55 -4.60 -0.20
N THR A 514 2.71 -3.95 -0.19
CA THR A 514 3.76 -4.15 -1.20
C THR A 514 4.81 -5.09 -0.63
N GLU A 515 5.11 -6.17 -1.35
CA GLU A 515 6.17 -7.11 -1.01
C GLU A 515 7.34 -6.89 -1.96
N HIS A 516 8.46 -6.40 -1.40
CA HIS A 516 9.63 -5.96 -2.16
C HIS A 516 10.65 -7.09 -2.38
N GLY A 517 10.35 -8.31 -1.92
CA GLY A 517 11.36 -9.36 -1.77
C GLY A 517 12.31 -9.11 -0.62
N PHE A 518 13.31 -9.97 -0.45
CA PHE A 518 14.24 -9.94 0.70
C PHE A 518 13.55 -9.92 2.08
N GLY A 519 12.35 -10.50 2.22
CA GLY A 519 11.56 -10.44 3.46
C GLY A 519 11.04 -9.04 3.81
N CYS A 520 10.99 -8.11 2.85
CA CYS A 520 10.54 -6.73 3.07
C CYS A 520 9.10 -6.53 2.62
N TYR A 521 8.30 -5.96 3.51
CA TYR A 521 6.91 -5.59 3.28
C TYR A 521 6.73 -4.11 3.61
N SER A 522 5.98 -3.37 2.80
CA SER A 522 5.54 -2.02 3.16
C SER A 522 4.03 -1.93 3.12
N ILE A 523 3.47 -1.22 4.09
CA ILE A 523 2.04 -0.94 4.20
C ILE A 523 1.81 0.53 3.86
N LEU A 524 0.89 0.78 2.94
CA LEU A 524 0.30 2.10 2.74
C LEU A 524 -1.19 2.00 3.07
N GLY A 525 -1.50 2.13 4.37
CA GLY A 525 -2.85 1.95 4.89
C GLY A 525 -3.78 3.09 4.48
N GLY A 526 -4.97 2.75 3.99
CA GLY A 526 -6.01 3.71 3.63
C GLY A 526 -6.85 4.17 4.84
N LYS A 527 -7.23 3.21 5.71
CA LYS A 527 -8.20 3.40 6.80
C LYS A 527 -7.83 2.61 8.06
N ILE A 528 -8.12 3.18 9.23
CA ILE A 528 -7.84 2.55 10.53
C ILE A 528 -8.53 1.18 10.66
N ILE A 529 -9.75 1.04 10.13
CA ILE A 529 -10.47 -0.23 10.15
C ILE A 529 -9.79 -1.36 9.36
N HIS A 530 -8.90 -1.06 8.42
CA HIS A 530 -8.18 -2.10 7.68
C HIS A 530 -6.99 -2.65 8.47
N ALA A 531 -6.62 -2.05 9.61
CA ALA A 531 -5.37 -2.37 10.31
C ALA A 531 -5.26 -3.84 10.73
N VAL A 532 -6.37 -4.44 11.21
CA VAL A 532 -6.40 -5.84 11.64
C VAL A 532 -6.24 -6.79 10.46
N SER A 533 -7.07 -6.64 9.41
CA SER A 533 -7.03 -7.51 8.24
C SER A 533 -5.70 -7.40 7.49
N VAL A 534 -5.13 -6.19 7.37
CA VAL A 534 -3.81 -5.98 6.78
C VAL A 534 -2.73 -6.67 7.60
N ALA A 535 -2.76 -6.56 8.92
CA ALA A 535 -1.81 -7.24 9.79
C ALA A 535 -1.90 -8.76 9.68
N ARG A 536 -3.11 -9.32 9.69
CA ARG A 536 -3.37 -10.76 9.48
C ARG A 536 -2.82 -11.23 8.13
N GLU A 537 -3.03 -10.46 7.06
CA GLU A 537 -2.52 -10.79 5.74
C GLU A 537 -0.98 -10.74 5.66
N VAL A 538 -0.34 -9.75 6.30
CA VAL A 538 1.13 -9.70 6.40
C VAL A 538 1.66 -10.89 7.19
N ALA A 539 1.07 -11.21 8.35
CA ALA A 539 1.45 -12.35 9.15
C ALA A 539 1.27 -13.68 8.41
N ARG A 540 0.18 -13.83 7.64
CA ARG A 540 -0.05 -14.98 6.76
C ARG A 540 1.03 -15.12 5.69
N ARG A 541 1.42 -14.02 5.02
CA ARG A 541 2.46 -14.04 3.97
C ARG A 541 3.84 -14.40 4.52
N ILE A 542 4.18 -13.88 5.69
CA ILE A 542 5.46 -14.22 6.35
C ILE A 542 5.41 -15.65 6.89
N GLY A 543 4.30 -16.04 7.54
CA GLY A 543 4.07 -17.39 8.08
C GLY A 543 4.12 -18.50 7.04
N ALA A 544 3.59 -18.26 5.83
CA ALA A 544 3.62 -19.20 4.72
C ALA A 544 5.04 -19.62 4.29
N GLN A 545 6.07 -18.86 4.68
CA GLN A 545 7.46 -19.19 4.41
C GLN A 545 8.00 -20.29 5.34
N TYR A 546 7.31 -20.56 6.45
CA TYR A 546 7.74 -21.45 7.54
C TYR A 546 6.78 -22.62 7.78
N SER A 547 5.58 -22.58 7.21
CA SER A 547 4.69 -23.73 7.01
C SER A 547 5.15 -24.54 5.80
#